data_AF-A0A9P7N7C6-F1
#
_entry.id   AF-A0A9P7N7C6-F1
#
_cell.length_a   1.000
_cell.length_b   1.000
_cell.length_c   1.000
_cell.angle_alpha   90.00
_cell.angle_beta   90.00
_cell.angle_gamma   90.00
#
_symmetry.space_group_name_H-M   'P 1'
#
loop_
_entity.id
_entity.type
_entity.pdbx_description
1 polymer ?
#
loop_
_entity_poly.entity_id
_entity_poly.type
_entity_poly.pdbx_seq_one_letter_code
_entity_poly.pdbx_strand_id
1 'polypeptide(L)'
;MFRFTVHAAVPSNTFAIYGNGEDKELTELVPGILNQLGPDSLASLRKLAESYQNLQKGEKGDDDDEIPDLVEGENFEESKVE
;
A
#
# COMPACT_ATOMS: atom_id res chain seq x y z
N MET A 1 7.64 -5.50 26.05
CA MET A 1 7.74 -6.71 25.20
C MET A 1 6.32 -7.18 24.91
N PHE A 2 5.74 -6.77 23.79
CA PHE A 2 4.42 -7.26 23.38
C PHE A 2 4.60 -8.68 22.81
N ARG A 3 3.98 -9.67 23.44
CA ARG A 3 3.97 -11.05 22.92
C ARG A 3 2.55 -11.36 22.47
N PHE A 4 2.39 -11.67 21.20
CA PHE A 4 1.14 -12.17 20.63
C PHE A 4 1.10 -13.70 20.71
N THR A 5 -0.10 -14.24 20.76
CA THR A 5 -0.36 -15.69 20.72
C THR A 5 -1.05 -16.03 19.41
N VAL A 6 -0.54 -17.03 18.71
CA VAL A 6 -1.09 -17.48 17.43
C VAL A 6 -1.54 -18.93 17.57
N HIS A 7 -2.81 -19.18 17.28
CA HIS A 7 -3.35 -20.51 17.08
C HIS A 7 -3.59 -20.73 15.59
N ALA A 8 -3.15 -21.87 15.05
CA ALA A 8 -3.24 -22.17 13.63
C ALA A 8 -3.91 -23.53 13.41
N ALA A 9 -4.94 -23.55 12.58
CA ALA A 9 -5.49 -24.74 11.96
C ALA A 9 -5.07 -24.73 10.48
N VAL A 10 -3.82 -25.16 10.24
CA VAL A 10 -3.19 -25.15 8.90
C VAL A 10 -4.00 -25.94 7.86
N PRO A 11 -4.55 -27.14 8.16
CA PRO A 11 -5.38 -27.87 7.18
C PRO A 11 -6.66 -27.14 6.79
N SER A 12 -7.12 -26.20 7.62
CA SER A 12 -8.32 -25.39 7.42
C SER A 12 -8.00 -23.94 7.04
N ASN A 13 -6.73 -23.61 6.75
CA ASN A 13 -6.26 -22.26 6.43
C ASN A 13 -6.75 -21.16 7.40
N THR A 14 -6.94 -21.51 8.68
CA THR A 14 -7.51 -20.60 9.69
C THR A 14 -6.48 -20.28 10.74
N PHE A 15 -6.25 -18.98 10.98
CA PHE A 15 -5.32 -18.48 11.99
C PHE A 15 -6.05 -17.54 12.93
N ALA A 16 -5.98 -17.81 14.24
CA ALA A 16 -6.49 -16.94 15.28
C ALA A 16 -5.32 -16.28 16.00
N ILE A 17 -5.27 -14.94 15.92
CA ILE A 17 -4.18 -14.13 16.47
C ILE A 17 -4.74 -13.30 17.62
N TYR A 18 -4.11 -13.40 18.79
CA TYR A 18 -4.52 -12.70 20.00
C TYR A 18 -3.38 -11.80 20.48
N GLY A 19 -3.72 -10.55 20.84
CA GLY A 19 -2.77 -9.57 21.35
C GLY A 19 -3.29 -8.15 21.24
N ASN A 20 -2.46 -7.19 21.65
CA ASN A 20 -2.73 -5.78 21.40
C ASN A 20 -2.31 -5.45 19.96
N GLY A 21 -3.27 -5.05 19.13
CA GLY A 21 -3.02 -4.48 17.81
C GLY A 21 -2.67 -2.99 17.95
N GLU A 22 -1.87 -2.50 17.02
CA GLU A 22 -1.54 -1.08 16.89
C GLU A 22 -1.71 -0.71 15.42
N ASP A 23 -2.53 0.29 15.15
CA ASP A 23 -2.69 0.84 13.80
C ASP A 23 -1.48 1.72 13.49
N LYS A 24 -0.78 1.42 12.40
CA LYS A 24 0.41 2.16 11.94
C LYS A 24 0.30 2.46 10.47
N GLU A 25 0.83 3.61 10.07
CA GLU A 25 0.96 3.93 8.67
C GLU A 25 2.09 3.11 8.04
N LEU A 26 1.88 2.68 6.80
CA LEU A 26 2.85 1.85 6.09
C LEU A 26 4.21 2.56 5.92
N THR A 27 4.19 3.89 5.82
CA THR A 27 5.36 4.76 5.71
C THR A 27 6.25 4.74 6.96
N GLU A 28 5.68 4.53 8.14
CA GLU A 28 6.40 4.45 9.42
C GLU A 28 7.14 3.12 9.58
N LEU A 29 6.70 2.10 8.85
CA LEU A 29 7.28 0.75 8.86
C LEU A 29 8.37 0.57 7.80
N VAL A 30 8.58 1.57 6.94
CA VAL A 30 9.69 1.61 5.98
C VAL A 30 10.99 1.94 6.72
N PRO A 31 12.10 1.23 6.46
CA PRO A 31 12.30 0.22 5.42
C PRO A 31 12.06 -1.23 5.86
N GLY A 32 11.81 -1.49 7.14
CA GLY A 32 11.74 -2.86 7.70
C GLY A 32 10.64 -3.74 7.09
N ILE A 33 9.54 -3.15 6.66
CA ILE A 33 8.41 -3.86 6.04
C ILE A 33 8.74 -4.41 4.65
N LEU A 34 9.73 -3.84 3.95
CA LEU A 34 10.03 -4.18 2.55
C LEU A 34 10.44 -5.65 2.37
N ASN A 35 11.06 -6.26 3.38
CA ASN A 35 11.48 -7.66 3.34
C ASN A 35 10.32 -8.66 3.59
N GLN A 36 9.17 -8.18 4.05
CA GLN A 36 7.95 -8.98 4.29
C GLN A 36 6.94 -8.81 3.15
N LEU A 37 7.06 -7.73 2.37
CA LEU A 37 6.24 -7.48 1.20
C LEU A 37 6.71 -8.33 0.01
N GLY A 38 5.75 -8.94 -0.67
CA GLY A 38 5.98 -9.60 -1.96
C GLY A 38 6.15 -8.58 -3.10
N PRO A 39 6.52 -9.04 -4.30
CA PRO A 39 6.74 -8.18 -5.47
C PRO A 39 5.49 -7.34 -5.82
N ASP A 40 4.29 -7.92 -5.70
CA ASP A 40 3.05 -7.22 -5.98
C ASP A 40 2.76 -6.08 -4.99
N SER A 41 2.95 -6.34 -3.68
CA SER A 41 2.72 -5.33 -2.64
C SER A 41 3.73 -4.18 -2.74
N LEU A 42 4.97 -4.46 -3.16
CA LEU A 42 5.97 -3.42 -3.44
C LEU A 42 5.59 -2.57 -4.65
N ALA A 43 5.02 -3.16 -5.70
CA ALA A 43 4.52 -2.42 -6.85
C ALA A 43 3.37 -1.48 -6.45
N SER A 44 2.43 -1.94 -5.63
CA SER A 44 1.36 -1.09 -5.08
C SER A 44 1.91 0.05 -4.22
N LEU A 45 2.90 -0.23 -3.35
CA LEU A 45 3.54 0.79 -2.53
C LEU A 45 4.27 1.84 -3.37
N ARG A 46 4.96 1.43 -4.44
CA ARG A 46 5.59 2.36 -5.37
C ARG A 46 4.58 3.25 -6.07
N LYS A 47 3.50 2.68 -6.61
CA LYS A 47 2.41 3.46 -7.23
C LYS A 47 1.80 4.47 -6.25
N LEU A 48 1.64 4.10 -4.99
CA LEU A 48 1.15 5.00 -3.96
C LEU A 48 2.16 6.12 -3.64
N ALA A 49 3.45 5.78 -3.52
CA ALA A 49 4.49 6.79 -3.31
C ALA A 49 4.59 7.77 -4.49
N GLU A 50 4.50 7.26 -5.72
CA GLU A 50 4.47 8.07 -6.95
C GLU A 50 3.23 8.97 -7.00
N SER A 51 2.04 8.47 -6.63
CA SER A 51 0.84 9.32 -6.59
C SER A 51 0.92 10.42 -5.53
N TYR A 52 1.48 10.14 -4.34
CA TYR A 52 1.74 11.16 -3.33
C TYR A 52 2.77 12.20 -3.78
N GLN A 53 3.83 11.76 -4.46
CA GLN A 53 4.82 12.69 -5.05
C GLN A 53 4.19 13.56 -6.13
N ASN A 54 3.36 12.99 -7.02
CA ASN A 54 2.66 13.74 -8.06
C ASN A 54 1.67 14.74 -7.48
N LEU A 55 0.93 14.38 -6.42
CA LEU A 55 0.02 15.31 -5.73
C LEU A 55 0.76 16.46 -5.06
N GLN A 56 1.93 16.18 -4.48
CA GLN A 56 2.75 17.17 -3.77
C GLN A 56 3.53 18.08 -4.73
N LYS A 57 3.83 17.62 -5.96
CA LYS A 57 4.40 18.44 -7.04
C LYS A 57 3.39 19.44 -7.61
N GLY A 58 2.08 19.20 -7.47
CA GLY A 58 1.02 20.07 -7.98
C GLY A 58 0.77 21.38 -7.21
N GLU A 59 1.30 21.54 -5.99
CA GLU A 59 1.08 22.75 -5.17
C GLU A 59 2.29 23.71 -5.11
N LYS A 60 3.43 23.36 -5.73
CA LYS A 60 4.58 24.27 -5.82
C LYS A 60 5.22 24.29 -7.20
N GLY A 61 4.60 25.08 -8.06
CA GLY A 61 5.28 25.86 -9.10
C GLY A 61 5.63 25.10 -10.37
N ASP A 62 4.94 25.49 -11.44
CA ASP A 62 5.52 25.78 -12.76
C ASP A 62 6.51 24.72 -13.30
N ASP A 63 5.98 23.60 -13.80
CA ASP A 63 6.55 22.90 -14.96
C ASP A 63 5.51 21.91 -15.50
N ASP A 64 4.77 22.38 -16.50
CA ASP A 64 3.73 21.68 -17.30
C ASP A 64 4.34 20.64 -18.28
N ASP A 65 5.59 20.22 -18.10
CA ASP A 65 6.36 19.46 -19.11
C ASP A 65 6.63 17.98 -18.74
N GLU A 66 6.09 17.49 -17.62
CA GLU A 66 6.39 16.12 -17.13
C GLU A 66 5.13 15.32 -16.74
N ILE A 67 3.98 15.65 -17.33
CA ILE A 67 2.77 14.81 -17.27
C ILE A 67 2.79 13.85 -18.47
N PRO A 68 3.08 12.55 -18.30
CA PRO A 68 2.80 11.57 -19.35
C PRO A 68 1.28 11.51 -19.59
N ASP A 69 0.86 11.58 -20.84
CA ASP A 69 -0.56 11.60 -21.25
C ASP A 69 -1.35 10.48 -20.54
N LEU A 70 -2.43 10.89 -19.86
CA LEU A 70 -3.44 9.97 -19.38
C LEU A 70 -4.03 9.26 -20.61
N VAL A 71 -3.70 7.98 -20.80
CA VAL A 71 -4.26 7.18 -21.87
C VAL A 71 -5.78 7.20 -21.71
N GLU A 72 -6.48 7.83 -22.66
CA GLU A 72 -7.95 7.93 -22.64
C GLU A 72 -8.55 6.51 -22.60
N GLY A 73 -8.98 6.06 -21.41
CA GLY A 73 -9.62 4.75 -21.24
C GLY A 73 -9.53 4.15 -19.85
N GLU A 74 -8.51 4.46 -19.03
CA GLU A 74 -8.37 3.84 -17.70
C GLU A 74 -8.91 4.75 -16.60
N ASN A 75 -10.22 4.96 -16.60
CA ASN A 75 -10.90 5.56 -15.45
C ASN A 75 -10.93 4.55 -14.30
N PHE A 76 -10.34 4.90 -13.17
CA PHE A 76 -10.22 4.08 -11.94
C PHE A 76 -11.58 3.85 -11.22
N GLU A 77 -12.71 3.98 -11.92
CA GLU A 77 -14.07 3.79 -11.40
C GLU A 77 -14.78 2.53 -11.93
N GLU A 78 -14.07 1.54 -12.48
CA GLU A 78 -14.62 0.20 -12.75
C GLU A 78 -14.13 -0.84 -11.73
N SER A 79 -14.26 -0.50 -10.45
CA SER A 79 -14.39 -1.52 -9.39
C SER A 79 -15.70 -1.26 -8.65
N LYS A 80 -16.77 -1.18 -9.44
CA LYS A 80 -18.14 -1.22 -8.95
C LYS A 80 -18.51 -2.69 -8.75
N VAL A 81 -18.56 -3.08 -7.48
CA VAL A 81 -19.37 -4.14 -6.87
C VAL A 81 -19.92 -5.24 -7.81
N GLU A 82 -19.43 -6.46 -7.61
CA GLU A 82 -20.28 -7.66 -7.65
C GLU A 82 -19.96 -8.55 -6.44
#